data_AF-A0A7R9KGJ4-F1
#
_entry.id   AF-A0A7R9KGJ4-F1
#
_cell.length_a   1.000
_cell.length_b   1.000
_cell.length_c   1.000
_cell.angle_alpha   90.00
_cell.angle_beta   90.00
_cell.angle_gamma   90.00
#
_symmetry.space_group_name_H-M   'P 1'
#
loop_
_entity.id
_entity.type
_entity.pdbx_description
1 polymer ?
#
loop_
_entity_poly.entity_id
_entity_poly.type
_entity_poly.pdbx_seq_one_letter_code
_entity_poly.pdbx_strand_id
1 'polypeptide(L)'
;MRMNVCNEWTQIYFPNFWSALQSKDTEELVREMRQIKGKFSPDSDGVSDLKTCHRFIGRLRRQFLMALELRSKQEFAGLFGRKRSALIRLRVSDQTVYAVLDSGADSSLLGSSLARRLGLYHTIDTRRKWRRKTTGFGGEKRSVGQIHALDMELESGRGLRFPFSVIEGFGNILILGLDFLEWFQCCIDFNEKTLLSRAKPVATATAGPMVSAKGVPDLEEFLEKRDYSGAIALLQ
;
A
#
# COMPACT_ATOMS: atom_id res chain seq x y z
N MET A 1 -33.38 0.12 10.56
CA MET A 1 -32.12 -0.63 10.73
C MET A 1 -31.34 -0.53 9.42
N ARG A 2 -30.31 0.32 9.34
CA ARG A 2 -29.50 0.50 8.11
C ARG A 2 -28.52 -0.67 7.98
N MET A 3 -28.79 -1.58 7.04
CA MET A 3 -27.94 -2.73 6.74
C MET A 3 -26.87 -2.30 5.72
N ASN A 4 -25.79 -1.65 6.13
CA ASN A 4 -24.95 -0.90 5.18
C ASN A 4 -23.91 -1.69 4.36
N VAL A 5 -23.69 -2.99 4.59
CA VAL A 5 -22.56 -3.72 3.94
C VAL A 5 -23.01 -4.86 3.01
N CYS A 6 -24.31 -5.18 2.91
CA CYS A 6 -24.84 -6.13 1.91
C CYS A 6 -25.49 -5.47 0.69
N ASN A 7 -25.65 -4.14 0.71
CA ASN A 7 -26.52 -3.43 -0.23
C ASN A 7 -26.03 -3.46 -1.67
N GLU A 8 -24.75 -3.14 -1.92
CA GLU A 8 -24.22 -3.09 -3.28
C GLU A 8 -24.14 -4.47 -3.93
N TRP A 9 -23.71 -5.48 -3.18
CA TRP A 9 -23.65 -6.85 -3.70
C TRP A 9 -25.05 -7.37 -4.02
N THR A 10 -26.02 -7.14 -3.13
CA THR A 10 -27.42 -7.49 -3.39
C THR A 10 -27.99 -6.68 -4.56
N GLN A 11 -27.67 -5.41 -4.69
CA GLN A 11 -28.08 -4.57 -5.82
C GLN A 11 -27.53 -5.09 -7.15
N ILE A 12 -26.26 -5.49 -7.21
CA ILE A 12 -25.62 -5.97 -8.43
C ILE A 12 -26.14 -7.36 -8.82
N TYR A 13 -26.22 -8.30 -7.88
CA TYR A 13 -26.50 -9.71 -8.17
C TYR A 13 -27.99 -10.08 -8.04
N PHE A 14 -28.78 -9.24 -7.36
CA PHE A 14 -30.21 -9.41 -7.14
C PHE A 14 -30.97 -8.06 -7.29
N PRO A 15 -30.87 -7.38 -8.46
CA PRO A 15 -31.38 -6.02 -8.63
C PRO A 15 -32.89 -5.89 -8.40
N ASN A 16 -33.68 -6.88 -8.81
CA ASN A 16 -35.13 -6.87 -8.63
C ASN A 16 -35.52 -7.00 -7.14
N PHE A 17 -34.88 -7.94 -6.43
CA PHE A 17 -35.04 -8.09 -4.99
C PHE A 17 -34.59 -6.84 -4.22
N TRP A 18 -33.49 -6.21 -4.67
CA TRP A 18 -33.03 -4.93 -4.12
C TRP A 18 -34.05 -3.82 -4.32
N SER A 19 -34.61 -3.69 -5.52
CA SER A 19 -35.67 -2.71 -5.83
C SER A 19 -36.91 -2.91 -4.96
N ALA A 20 -37.36 -4.17 -4.80
CA ALA A 20 -38.49 -4.53 -3.93
C ALA A 20 -38.23 -4.19 -2.45
N LEU A 21 -36.98 -4.37 -1.98
CA LEU A 21 -36.58 -3.95 -0.64
C LEU A 21 -36.69 -2.43 -0.43
N GLN A 22 -36.39 -1.63 -1.47
CA GLN A 22 -36.45 -0.17 -1.41
C GLN A 22 -37.87 0.38 -1.51
N SER A 23 -38.70 -0.21 -2.39
CA SER A 23 -40.10 0.20 -2.58
C SER A 23 -40.98 -0.11 -1.37
N LYS A 24 -40.55 -1.05 -0.52
CA LYS A 24 -41.33 -1.61 0.61
C LYS A 24 -42.63 -2.28 0.18
N ASP A 25 -42.71 -2.68 -1.09
CA ASP A 25 -43.81 -3.50 -1.60
C ASP A 25 -43.66 -4.94 -1.11
N THR A 26 -44.57 -5.35 -0.22
CA THR A 26 -44.54 -6.67 0.40
C THR A 26 -44.86 -7.80 -0.57
N GLU A 27 -45.73 -7.57 -1.56
CA GLU A 27 -46.10 -8.61 -2.53
C GLU A 27 -44.94 -8.86 -3.50
N GLU A 28 -44.33 -7.77 -3.98
CA GLU A 28 -43.17 -7.85 -4.84
C GLU A 28 -41.98 -8.50 -4.12
N LEU A 29 -41.73 -8.13 -2.85
CA LEU A 29 -40.66 -8.74 -2.06
C LEU A 29 -40.85 -10.25 -1.88
N VAL A 30 -42.07 -10.70 -1.60
CA VAL A 30 -42.40 -12.14 -1.49
C VAL A 30 -42.22 -12.84 -2.83
N ARG A 31 -42.60 -12.21 -3.95
CA ARG A 31 -42.40 -12.76 -5.30
C ARG A 31 -40.91 -12.96 -5.59
N GLU A 32 -40.09 -11.95 -5.34
CA GLU A 32 -38.64 -12.01 -5.59
C GLU A 32 -37.95 -13.04 -4.69
N MET A 33 -38.36 -13.17 -3.42
CA MET A 33 -37.85 -14.22 -2.54
C MET A 33 -38.17 -15.63 -3.04
N ARG A 34 -39.37 -15.84 -3.59
CA ARG A 34 -39.74 -17.13 -4.22
C ARG A 34 -38.90 -17.41 -5.46
N GLN A 35 -38.60 -16.40 -6.27
CA GLN A 35 -37.71 -16.54 -7.43
C GLN A 35 -36.28 -16.91 -7.00
N ILE A 36 -35.73 -16.24 -5.99
CA ILE A 36 -34.43 -16.59 -5.41
C ILE A 36 -34.45 -18.02 -4.88
N LYS A 37 -35.51 -18.42 -4.18
CA LYS A 37 -35.65 -19.80 -3.71
C LYS A 37 -35.64 -20.80 -4.87
N GLY A 38 -36.46 -20.60 -5.90
CA GLY A 38 -36.52 -21.50 -7.05
C GLY A 38 -35.20 -21.60 -7.81
N LYS A 39 -34.51 -20.47 -8.04
CA LYS A 39 -33.27 -20.41 -8.83
C LYS A 39 -32.10 -21.18 -8.19
N PHE A 40 -32.05 -21.24 -6.86
CA PHE A 40 -30.94 -21.84 -6.11
C PHE A 40 -31.37 -23.06 -5.28
N SER A 41 -32.47 -23.72 -5.66
CA SER A 41 -32.85 -24.99 -5.03
C SER A 41 -31.83 -26.08 -5.35
N PRO A 42 -31.42 -26.93 -4.39
CA PRO A 42 -31.95 -27.04 -3.01
C PRO A 42 -31.26 -26.14 -1.96
N ASP A 43 -30.17 -25.46 -2.30
CA ASP A 43 -29.35 -24.67 -1.35
C ASP A 43 -30.13 -23.54 -0.63
N SER A 44 -31.24 -23.12 -1.22
CA SER A 44 -32.17 -22.08 -0.77
C SER A 44 -33.40 -22.61 0.00
N ASP A 45 -33.53 -23.91 0.26
CA ASP A 45 -34.77 -24.51 0.82
C ASP A 45 -35.20 -23.90 2.17
N GLY A 46 -34.23 -23.41 2.95
CA GLY A 46 -34.44 -22.68 4.20
C GLY A 46 -34.88 -21.22 4.07
N VAL A 47 -35.09 -20.71 2.85
CA VAL A 47 -35.64 -19.37 2.60
C VAL A 47 -37.17 -19.41 2.73
N SER A 48 -37.69 -18.74 3.76
CA SER A 48 -39.13 -18.64 4.06
C SER A 48 -39.59 -17.24 4.42
N ASP A 49 -38.66 -16.39 4.87
CA ASP A 49 -38.88 -15.02 5.30
C ASP A 49 -37.70 -14.11 4.87
N LEU A 50 -37.86 -12.80 5.03
CA LEU A 50 -36.82 -11.84 4.62
C LEU A 50 -35.49 -12.09 5.34
N LYS A 51 -35.53 -12.53 6.61
CA LYS A 51 -34.35 -12.78 7.43
C LYS A 51 -33.55 -13.98 6.94
N THR A 52 -34.22 -15.07 6.57
CA THR A 52 -33.64 -16.28 5.98
C THR A 52 -33.13 -16.02 4.57
N CYS A 53 -33.88 -15.25 3.75
CA CYS A 53 -33.41 -14.80 2.43
C CYS A 53 -32.11 -13.99 2.54
N HIS A 54 -32.07 -13.00 3.43
CA HIS A 54 -30.88 -12.19 3.65
C HIS A 54 -29.68 -13.04 4.13
N ARG A 55 -29.89 -13.98 5.05
CA ARG A 55 -28.83 -14.92 5.47
C ARG A 55 -28.35 -15.80 4.32
N PHE A 56 -29.25 -16.25 3.44
CA PHE A 56 -28.93 -17.04 2.27
C PHE A 56 -28.08 -16.26 1.26
N ILE A 57 -28.50 -15.05 0.89
CA ILE A 57 -27.74 -14.10 0.06
C ILE A 57 -26.35 -13.86 0.65
N GLY A 58 -26.25 -13.65 1.96
CA GLY A 58 -24.96 -13.50 2.64
C GLY A 58 -24.08 -14.76 2.59
N ARG A 59 -24.67 -15.97 2.63
CA ARG A 59 -23.92 -17.23 2.44
C ARG A 59 -23.41 -17.36 1.01
N LEU A 60 -24.25 -17.10 0.02
CA LEU A 60 -23.87 -17.11 -1.40
C LEU A 60 -22.69 -16.16 -1.66
N ARG A 61 -22.75 -14.93 -1.12
CA ARG A 61 -21.64 -13.99 -1.23
C ARG A 61 -20.35 -14.54 -0.65
N ARG A 62 -20.41 -15.13 0.55
CA ARG A 62 -19.22 -15.71 1.19
C ARG A 62 -18.65 -16.87 0.38
N GLN A 63 -19.48 -17.77 -0.13
CA GLN A 63 -19.05 -18.87 -0.99
C GLN A 63 -18.37 -18.35 -2.26
N PHE A 64 -18.97 -17.34 -2.91
CA PHE A 64 -18.38 -16.69 -4.07
C PHE A 64 -17.01 -16.08 -3.75
N LEU A 65 -16.89 -15.33 -2.65
CA LEU A 65 -15.63 -14.73 -2.22
C LEU A 65 -14.57 -15.79 -1.86
N MET A 66 -14.96 -16.88 -1.19
CA MET A 66 -14.05 -17.99 -0.87
C MET A 66 -13.52 -18.68 -2.12
N ALA A 67 -14.37 -18.86 -3.14
CA ALA A 67 -13.94 -19.42 -4.42
C ALA A 67 -12.92 -18.50 -5.12
N LEU A 68 -13.15 -17.18 -5.11
CA LEU A 68 -12.20 -16.20 -5.64
C LEU A 68 -10.88 -16.19 -4.86
N GLU A 69 -10.94 -16.24 -3.53
CA GLU A 69 -9.76 -16.30 -2.67
C GLU A 69 -8.95 -17.58 -2.93
N LEU A 70 -9.60 -18.74 -3.01
CA LEU A 70 -8.94 -20.01 -3.32
C LEU A 70 -8.23 -19.95 -4.67
N ARG A 71 -8.92 -19.48 -5.71
CA ARG A 71 -8.34 -19.29 -7.04
C ARG A 71 -7.15 -18.34 -7.00
N SER A 72 -7.28 -17.23 -6.29
CA SER A 72 -6.21 -16.26 -6.11
C SER A 72 -4.99 -16.89 -5.42
N LYS A 73 -5.18 -17.68 -4.36
CA LYS A 73 -4.10 -18.40 -3.68
C LYS A 73 -3.44 -19.46 -4.57
N GLN A 74 -4.21 -20.15 -5.42
CA GLN A 74 -3.66 -21.14 -6.34
C GLN A 74 -2.82 -20.48 -7.44
N GLU A 75 -3.34 -19.43 -8.06
CA GLU A 75 -2.68 -18.71 -9.16
C GLU A 75 -1.48 -17.89 -8.67
N PHE A 76 -1.59 -17.35 -7.45
CA PHE A 76 -0.66 -16.38 -6.90
C PHE A 76 -0.07 -16.80 -5.55
N ALA A 77 0.23 -18.10 -5.38
CA ALA A 77 0.69 -18.69 -4.10
C ALA A 77 1.89 -17.96 -3.46
N GLY A 78 2.72 -17.28 -4.24
CA GLY A 78 3.86 -16.49 -3.77
C GLY A 78 3.57 -15.03 -3.39
N LEU A 79 2.36 -14.50 -3.65
CA LEU A 79 1.99 -13.12 -3.29
C LEU A 79 1.57 -13.00 -1.82
N PHE A 80 1.00 -14.06 -1.25
CA PHE A 80 0.43 -14.05 0.10
C PHE A 80 1.48 -14.46 1.15
N GLY A 81 1.47 -13.79 2.31
CA GLY A 81 2.32 -14.16 3.47
C GLY A 81 3.77 -13.65 3.45
N ARG A 82 4.21 -12.89 2.44
CA ARG A 82 5.50 -12.18 2.45
C ARG A 82 5.34 -10.73 2.03
N LYS A 83 5.60 -9.80 2.95
CA LYS A 83 5.78 -8.37 2.62
C LYS A 83 7.01 -8.25 1.71
N ARG A 84 6.79 -7.87 0.46
CA ARG A 84 7.86 -7.59 -0.51
C ARG A 84 8.03 -6.07 -0.59
N SER A 85 9.27 -5.61 -0.43
CA SER A 85 9.64 -4.23 -0.67
C SER A 85 10.90 -4.23 -1.52
N ALA A 86 10.94 -3.36 -2.52
CA ALA A 86 12.16 -3.08 -3.26
C ALA A 86 13.07 -2.25 -2.36
N LEU A 87 14.16 -2.86 -1.89
CA LEU A 87 15.12 -2.22 -0.98
C LEU A 87 16.50 -2.21 -1.63
N ILE A 88 17.21 -1.10 -1.45
CA ILE A 88 18.64 -1.03 -1.75
C ILE A 88 19.42 -0.68 -0.49
N ARG A 89 20.65 -1.19 -0.41
CA ARG A 89 21.60 -0.81 0.62
C ARG A 89 22.34 0.44 0.17
N LEU A 90 22.42 1.41 1.08
CA LEU A 90 23.18 2.65 0.94
C LEU A 90 24.12 2.82 2.13
N ARG A 91 25.19 3.58 1.94
CA ARG A 91 26.02 4.13 3.01
C ARG A 91 25.79 5.64 3.08
N VAL A 92 25.43 6.13 4.26
CA VAL A 92 25.16 7.56 4.54
C VAL A 92 25.85 7.91 5.84
N SER A 93 26.73 8.92 5.84
CA SER A 93 27.51 9.30 7.04
C SER A 93 28.18 8.09 7.72
N ASP A 94 28.83 7.23 6.91
CA ASP A 94 29.50 5.98 7.31
C ASP A 94 28.60 4.91 7.97
N GLN A 95 27.29 5.10 7.94
CA GLN A 95 26.32 4.15 8.46
C GLN A 95 25.54 3.46 7.33
N THR A 96 25.23 2.18 7.50
CA THR A 96 24.38 1.43 6.57
C THR A 96 22.91 1.83 6.73
N VAL A 97 22.28 2.16 5.61
CA VAL A 97 20.87 2.50 5.50
C VAL A 97 20.22 1.65 4.42
N TYR A 98 19.02 1.14 4.67
CA TYR A 98 18.20 0.50 3.66
C TYR A 98 17.14 1.48 3.18
N ALA A 99 17.16 1.79 1.88
CA ALA A 99 16.22 2.70 1.26
C ALA A 99 15.13 1.93 0.53
N VAL A 100 13.88 2.33 0.71
CA VAL A 100 12.74 1.81 -0.04
C VAL A 100 12.66 2.52 -1.39
N LEU A 101 12.58 1.74 -2.46
CA LEU A 101 12.25 2.25 -3.79
C LEU A 101 10.73 2.33 -3.91
N ASP A 102 10.20 3.53 -4.11
CA ASP A 102 8.76 3.76 -4.15
C ASP A 102 8.40 4.74 -5.28
N SER A 103 8.13 4.22 -6.47
CA SER A 103 7.65 5.03 -7.60
C SER A 103 6.25 5.61 -7.37
N GLY A 104 5.54 5.18 -6.31
CA GLY A 104 4.26 5.75 -5.90
C GLY A 104 4.41 6.96 -4.97
N ALA A 105 5.62 7.28 -4.52
CA ALA A 105 5.92 8.50 -3.79
C ALA A 105 6.46 9.56 -4.75
N ASP A 106 5.78 10.70 -4.87
CA ASP A 106 6.20 11.80 -5.74
C ASP A 106 7.58 12.37 -5.34
N SER A 107 7.84 12.45 -4.03
CA SER A 107 9.09 12.99 -3.48
C SER A 107 9.84 11.97 -2.62
N SER A 108 11.16 12.13 -2.58
CA SER A 108 12.06 11.36 -1.72
C SER A 108 12.01 11.86 -0.27
N LEU A 109 11.83 10.91 0.66
CA LEU A 109 11.52 11.20 2.06
C LEU A 109 12.55 10.60 3.01
N LEU A 110 12.86 11.34 4.07
CA LEU A 110 13.70 10.89 5.17
C LEU A 110 12.95 11.01 6.49
N GLY A 111 12.89 9.93 7.27
CA GLY A 111 12.36 9.97 8.62
C GLY A 111 13.23 10.82 9.55
N SER A 112 12.62 11.71 10.33
CA SER A 112 13.33 12.55 11.30
C SER A 112 14.15 11.75 12.33
N SER A 113 13.69 10.57 12.74
CA SER A 113 14.47 9.66 13.60
C SER A 113 15.73 9.14 12.91
N LEU A 114 15.63 8.78 11.62
CA LEU A 114 16.79 8.39 10.82
C LEU A 114 17.76 9.56 10.64
N ALA A 115 17.26 10.77 10.37
CA ALA A 115 18.09 11.97 10.26
C ALA A 115 18.88 12.24 11.56
N ARG A 116 18.28 12.05 12.75
CA ARG A 116 18.99 12.15 14.03
C ARG A 116 20.05 11.07 14.19
N ARG A 117 19.71 9.81 13.87
CA ARG A 117 20.65 8.67 13.94
C ARG A 117 21.88 8.87 13.06
N LEU A 118 21.68 9.44 11.88
CA LEU A 118 22.74 9.75 10.92
C LEU A 118 23.52 11.05 11.27
N GLY A 119 23.15 11.76 12.34
CA GLY A 119 23.79 13.03 12.71
C GLY A 119 23.44 14.21 11.80
N LEU A 120 22.42 14.08 10.94
CA LEU A 120 22.05 15.04 9.89
C LEU A 120 21.03 16.09 10.36
N TYR A 121 20.57 16.03 11.61
CA TYR A 121 19.47 16.90 12.06
C TYR A 121 19.79 18.39 11.93
N HIS A 122 21.06 18.76 12.03
CA HIS A 122 21.55 20.13 11.90
C HIS A 122 21.55 20.67 10.46
N THR A 123 21.44 19.80 9.45
CA THR A 123 21.41 20.19 8.03
C THR A 123 19.99 20.42 7.50
N ILE A 124 18.98 20.23 8.36
CA ILE A 124 17.57 20.38 8.00
C ILE A 124 17.22 21.88 7.94
N ASP A 125 16.84 22.34 6.76
CA ASP A 125 16.26 23.67 6.55
C ASP A 125 14.80 23.70 7.03
N THR A 126 14.58 24.37 8.15
CA THR A 126 13.28 24.48 8.84
C THR A 126 12.48 25.73 8.45
N ARG A 127 12.93 26.50 7.44
CA ARG A 127 12.17 27.67 6.97
C ARG A 127 10.76 27.26 6.55
N ARG A 128 9.77 28.13 6.81
CA ARG A 128 8.33 27.86 6.62
C ARG A 128 8.00 27.25 5.24
N LYS A 129 8.69 27.66 4.17
CA LYS A 129 8.47 27.14 2.80
C LYS A 129 8.73 25.63 2.64
N TRP A 130 9.51 25.03 3.56
CA TRP A 130 9.87 23.60 3.59
C TRP A 130 9.12 22.80 4.66
N ARG A 131 8.30 23.45 5.48
CA ARG A 131 7.45 22.82 6.50
C ARG A 131 6.02 22.69 5.97
N ARG A 132 5.86 21.82 4.97
CA ARG A 132 4.60 21.60 4.25
C ARG A 132 3.81 20.47 4.88
N LYS A 133 2.50 20.50 4.67
CA LYS A 133 1.63 19.35 4.89
C LYS A 133 1.82 18.40 3.70
N THR A 134 2.11 17.15 3.98
CA THR A 134 2.22 16.09 2.98
C THR A 134 1.09 15.11 3.23
N THR A 135 0.24 14.94 2.23
CA THR A 135 -0.84 13.95 2.22
C THR A 135 -0.40 12.72 1.45
N GLY A 136 -0.64 11.54 2.00
CA GLY A 136 -0.42 10.26 1.33
C GLY A 136 -1.34 9.18 1.90
N PHE A 137 -1.15 7.93 1.50
CA PHE A 137 -1.98 6.80 1.96
C PHE A 137 -2.00 6.64 3.50
N GLY A 138 -0.99 7.13 4.22
CA GLY A 138 -0.93 7.14 5.69
C GLY A 138 -1.60 8.35 6.35
N GLY A 139 -2.40 9.14 5.62
CA GLY A 139 -3.03 10.36 6.12
C GLY A 139 -2.15 11.60 6.00
N GLU A 140 -2.57 12.68 6.66
CA GLU A 140 -1.87 13.96 6.65
C GLU A 140 -0.69 13.94 7.63
N LYS A 141 0.53 14.16 7.13
CA LYS A 141 1.74 14.35 7.94
C LYS A 141 2.34 15.73 7.69
N ARG A 142 3.16 16.22 8.63
CA ARG A 142 3.90 17.48 8.47
C ARG A 142 5.37 17.19 8.24
N SER A 143 5.96 17.88 7.26
CA SER A 143 7.41 17.89 7.11
C SER A 143 8.06 18.76 8.19
N VAL A 144 9.17 18.26 8.73
CA VAL A 144 10.06 18.98 9.64
C VAL A 144 10.84 20.05 8.87
N GLY A 145 11.23 19.75 7.63
CA GLY A 145 12.02 20.63 6.78
C GLY A 145 12.61 19.88 5.58
N GLN A 146 13.65 20.43 4.99
CA GLN A 146 14.34 19.88 3.81
C GLN A 146 15.84 19.73 4.08
N ILE A 147 16.42 18.58 3.71
CA ILE A 147 17.87 18.47 3.49
C ILE A 147 18.10 18.73 2.00
N HIS A 148 18.91 19.74 1.67
CA HIS A 148 19.12 20.16 0.27
C HIS A 148 20.11 19.28 -0.50
N ALA A 149 21.01 18.62 0.23
CA ALA A 149 22.00 17.73 -0.34
C ALA A 149 22.39 16.69 0.70
N LEU A 150 21.99 15.45 0.47
CA LEU A 150 22.43 14.30 1.23
C LEU A 150 23.39 13.47 0.38
N ASP A 151 24.61 13.29 0.86
CA ASP A 151 25.58 12.36 0.29
C ASP A 151 25.26 10.93 0.67
N MET A 152 25.23 10.05 -0.34
CA MET A 152 24.93 8.63 -0.20
C MET A 152 25.86 7.86 -1.10
N GLU A 153 26.19 6.63 -0.73
CA GLU A 153 26.98 5.73 -1.56
C GLU A 153 26.24 4.42 -1.79
N LEU A 154 26.19 3.99 -3.05
CA LEU A 154 25.69 2.66 -3.43
C LEU A 154 26.69 1.58 -3.03
N GLU A 155 26.24 0.34 -2.87
CA GLU A 155 27.15 -0.79 -2.58
C GLU A 155 28.24 -1.00 -3.65
N SER A 156 28.06 -0.48 -4.85
CA SER A 156 29.08 -0.43 -5.91
C SER A 156 30.22 0.58 -5.67
N GLY A 157 30.17 1.35 -4.57
CA GLY A 157 31.10 2.44 -4.26
C GLY A 157 30.77 3.76 -4.97
N ARG A 158 29.68 3.82 -5.73
CA ARG A 158 29.27 5.04 -6.43
C ARG A 158 28.60 6.03 -5.48
N GLY A 159 29.18 7.22 -5.35
CA GLY A 159 28.60 8.36 -4.65
C GLY A 159 27.44 9.00 -5.41
N LEU A 160 26.40 9.36 -4.69
CA LEU A 160 25.21 10.08 -5.14
C LEU A 160 24.91 11.22 -4.17
N ARG A 161 24.32 12.31 -4.68
CA ARG A 161 23.88 13.44 -3.87
C ARG A 161 22.47 13.84 -4.28
N PHE A 162 21.54 13.93 -3.34
CA PHE A 162 20.15 14.24 -3.63
C PHE A 162 19.45 14.97 -2.47
N PRO A 163 18.45 15.85 -2.73
CA PRO A 163 17.64 16.49 -1.69
C PRO A 163 16.58 15.54 -1.11
N PHE A 164 16.23 15.73 0.17
CA PHE A 164 15.19 14.94 0.86
C PHE A 164 14.28 15.80 1.72
N SER A 165 12.97 15.56 1.65
CA SER A 165 12.01 16.10 2.61
C SER A 165 12.02 15.28 3.90
N VAL A 166 12.15 15.93 5.05
CA VAL A 166 12.22 15.25 6.34
C VAL A 166 10.84 15.20 6.99
N ILE A 167 10.36 14.01 7.33
CA ILE A 167 9.00 13.78 7.85
C ILE A 167 9.03 13.29 9.31
N GLU A 168 8.11 13.81 10.13
CA GLU A 168 7.90 13.39 11.52
C GLU A 168 7.01 12.14 11.60
N GLY A 169 7.23 11.27 12.60
CA GLY A 169 6.43 10.06 12.76
C GLY A 169 6.56 9.06 11.59
N PHE A 170 7.69 9.09 10.89
CA PHE A 170 8.00 8.23 9.73
C PHE A 170 9.06 7.16 10.04
N GLY A 171 9.38 6.95 11.33
CA GLY A 171 10.33 5.94 11.79
C GLY A 171 11.76 6.16 11.27
N ASN A 172 12.53 5.07 11.21
CA ASN A 172 13.90 5.07 10.69
C ASN A 172 13.96 4.86 9.17
N ILE A 173 12.98 5.37 8.40
CA ILE A 173 12.79 5.05 6.99
C ILE A 173 13.46 6.08 6.07
N LEU A 174 14.06 5.61 4.98
CA LEU A 174 14.47 6.40 3.81
C LEU A 174 13.67 5.89 2.59
N ILE A 175 13.00 6.79 1.88
CA ILE A 175 12.30 6.50 0.61
C ILE A 175 13.00 7.24 -0.52
N LEU A 176 13.30 6.49 -1.57
CA LEU A 176 13.66 7.02 -2.88
C LEU A 176 12.39 7.04 -3.73
N GLY A 177 11.83 8.24 -3.84
CA GLY A 177 10.61 8.52 -4.59
C GLY A 177 10.85 8.61 -6.09
N LEU A 178 9.78 8.89 -6.82
CA LEU A 178 9.79 9.08 -8.27
C LEU A 178 10.78 10.19 -8.68
N ASP A 179 10.87 11.29 -7.94
CA ASP A 179 11.86 12.36 -8.16
C ASP A 179 13.31 11.86 -8.25
N PHE A 180 13.73 10.99 -7.34
CA PHE A 180 15.06 10.38 -7.35
C PHE A 180 15.20 9.39 -8.50
N LEU A 181 14.19 8.51 -8.67
CA LEU A 181 14.22 7.47 -9.68
C LEU A 181 14.29 8.05 -11.09
N GLU A 182 13.53 9.11 -11.38
CA GLU A 182 13.58 9.82 -12.66
C GLU A 182 14.88 10.60 -12.82
N TRP A 183 15.32 11.32 -11.79
CA TRP A 183 16.56 12.11 -11.85
C TRP A 183 17.78 11.25 -12.21
N PHE A 184 17.89 10.07 -11.58
CA PHE A 184 18.98 9.12 -11.84
C PHE A 184 18.66 8.09 -12.92
N GLN A 185 17.52 8.22 -13.60
CA GLN A 185 17.07 7.31 -14.67
C GLN A 185 17.20 5.85 -14.24
N CYS A 186 16.63 5.56 -13.08
CA CYS A 186 16.69 4.26 -12.45
C CYS A 186 15.88 3.22 -13.21
N CYS A 187 16.43 2.01 -13.35
CA CYS A 187 15.70 0.82 -13.78
C CYS A 187 15.72 -0.20 -12.63
N ILE A 188 14.55 -0.58 -12.16
CA ILE A 188 14.36 -1.57 -11.09
C ILE A 188 14.11 -2.93 -11.74
N ASP A 189 15.11 -3.80 -11.71
CA ASP A 189 15.00 -5.15 -12.24
C ASP A 189 14.67 -6.13 -11.10
N PHE A 190 13.43 -6.62 -11.08
CA PHE A 190 12.97 -7.59 -10.08
C PHE A 190 13.40 -9.04 -10.37
N ASN A 191 13.81 -9.35 -11.61
CA ASN A 191 14.33 -10.66 -11.97
C ASN A 191 15.74 -10.82 -11.41
N GLU A 192 16.62 -9.87 -11.73
CA GLU A 192 18.01 -9.84 -11.26
C GLU A 192 18.13 -9.30 -9.83
N LYS A 193 17.07 -8.68 -9.30
CA LYS A 193 17.09 -7.92 -8.05
C LYS A 193 18.21 -6.90 -8.07
N THR A 194 18.19 -6.00 -9.06
CA THR A 194 19.19 -4.94 -9.20
C THR A 194 18.54 -3.59 -9.45
N LEU A 195 19.21 -2.54 -8.99
CA LEU A 195 18.91 -1.17 -9.36
C LEU A 195 20.01 -0.68 -10.31
N LEU A 196 19.65 -0.44 -11.56
CA LEU A 196 20.50 0.27 -12.50
C LEU A 196 20.21 1.77 -12.36
N SER A 197 21.23 2.61 -12.35
CA SER A 197 21.05 4.07 -12.43
C SER A 197 21.96 4.67 -13.50
N ARG A 198 21.39 5.47 -14.40
CA ARG A 198 22.11 6.17 -15.47
C ARG A 198 22.22 7.65 -15.11
N ALA A 199 23.17 8.05 -14.27
CA ALA A 199 23.42 9.48 -14.06
C ALA A 199 24.15 10.06 -15.27
N LYS A 200 23.67 11.21 -15.77
CA LYS A 200 24.44 12.10 -16.65
C LYS A 200 25.02 13.27 -15.83
N PRO A 201 26.28 13.71 -16.06
CA PRO A 201 27.39 13.01 -16.70
C PRO A 201 28.63 12.96 -15.80
N VAL A 202 29.08 11.75 -15.43
CA VAL A 202 30.47 11.25 -15.49
C VAL A 202 30.41 9.78 -15.02
N ALA A 203 30.98 8.90 -15.84
CA ALA A 203 31.26 7.48 -15.62
C ALA A 203 30.07 6.51 -15.53
N THR A 204 29.97 5.67 -16.57
CA THR A 204 29.50 4.26 -16.59
C THR A 204 28.28 3.89 -15.73
N ALA A 205 27.22 3.43 -16.40
CA ALA A 205 26.08 2.76 -15.78
C ALA A 205 26.59 1.70 -14.79
N THR A 206 26.33 1.94 -13.51
CA THR A 206 26.79 1.09 -12.40
C THR A 206 25.56 0.42 -11.82
N ALA A 207 25.51 -0.91 -11.91
CA ALA A 207 24.48 -1.72 -11.27
C ALA A 207 24.82 -1.86 -9.78
N GLY A 208 23.83 -1.67 -8.91
CA GLY A 208 23.90 -2.05 -7.49
C GLY A 208 22.92 -3.19 -7.22
N PRO A 209 23.27 -4.20 -6.40
CA PRO A 209 22.33 -5.25 -6.03
C PRO A 209 21.20 -4.68 -5.16
N MET A 210 19.96 -5.10 -5.40
CA MET A 210 18.84 -4.93 -4.48
C MET A 210 18.92 -5.99 -3.40
N VAL A 211 18.71 -5.58 -2.16
CA VAL A 211 18.74 -6.50 -1.03
C VAL A 211 17.34 -7.06 -0.81
N SER A 212 17.24 -8.39 -0.71
CA SER A 212 16.01 -9.07 -0.33
C SER A 212 15.58 -8.65 1.07
N ALA A 213 14.27 -8.44 1.28
CA ALA A 213 13.65 -8.15 2.57
C ALA A 213 14.12 -9.04 3.74
N LYS A 214 14.50 -10.30 3.47
CA LYS A 214 15.02 -11.24 4.48
C LYS A 214 16.43 -10.92 5.00
N GLY A 215 17.22 -10.10 4.29
CA GLY A 215 18.59 -9.73 4.66
C GLY A 215 18.68 -8.43 5.47
N VAL A 216 17.53 -7.82 5.80
CA VAL A 216 17.44 -6.59 6.59
C VAL A 216 17.03 -6.97 8.02
N PRO A 217 17.91 -6.77 9.03
CA PRO A 217 17.53 -6.97 10.42
C PRO A 217 16.31 -6.10 10.77
N ASP A 218 15.31 -6.68 11.44
CA ASP A 218 14.11 -5.99 11.96
C ASP A 218 13.26 -5.20 10.93
N LEU A 219 13.08 -5.76 9.73
CA LEU A 219 12.19 -5.17 8.72
C LEU A 219 10.74 -5.01 9.20
N GLU A 220 10.25 -5.89 10.09
CA GLU A 220 8.90 -5.77 10.67
C GLU A 220 8.82 -4.58 11.63
N GLU A 221 9.78 -4.38 12.54
CA GLU A 221 9.85 -3.18 13.39
C GLU A 221 9.99 -1.88 12.56
N PHE A 222 10.69 -1.96 11.42
CA PHE A 222 10.90 -0.86 10.48
C PHE A 222 9.62 -0.46 9.72
N LEU A 223 8.77 -1.43 9.34
CA LEU A 223 7.57 -1.22 8.53
C LEU A 223 6.26 -1.15 9.35
N GLU A 224 6.20 -1.75 10.55
CA GLU A 224 5.01 -1.73 11.41
C GLU A 224 4.64 -0.32 11.91
N LYS A 225 5.59 0.61 11.93
CA LYS A 225 5.32 2.03 12.22
C LYS A 225 4.72 2.80 11.03
N ARG A 226 4.43 2.15 9.91
CA ARG A 226 3.55 2.73 8.90
C ARG A 226 2.12 2.70 9.46
N ASP A 227 1.79 3.74 10.20
CA ASP A 227 0.42 4.00 10.63
C ASP A 227 -0.45 4.25 9.38
N TYR A 228 -1.06 3.17 8.88
CA TYR A 228 -2.04 3.18 7.80
C TYR A 228 -3.47 3.31 8.34
N SER A 229 -3.67 3.69 9.60
CA SER A 229 -5.02 3.95 10.14
C SER A 229 -5.81 4.94 9.28
N GLY A 230 -5.12 5.88 8.61
CA GLY A 230 -5.70 6.77 7.61
C GLY A 230 -6.22 6.10 6.33
N ALA A 231 -5.58 5.02 5.85
CA ALA A 231 -6.07 4.24 4.69
C ALA A 231 -7.28 3.37 5.04
N ILE A 232 -7.38 2.92 6.30
CA ILE A 232 -8.54 2.16 6.80
C ILE A 232 -9.78 3.07 6.91
N ALA A 233 -9.59 4.36 7.23
CA ALA A 233 -10.68 5.34 7.29
C ALA A 233 -11.31 5.69 5.93
N LEU A 234 -10.66 5.33 4.80
CA LEU A 234 -11.24 5.44 3.45
C LEU A 234 -12.05 4.19 3.04
N LEU A 235 -12.01 3.14 3.86
CA LEU A 235 -12.71 1.87 3.64
C LEU A 235 -13.76 1.55 4.72
N GLN A 236 -14.09 2.53 5.59
CA GLN A 236 -15.17 2.47 6.58
C GLN A 236 -16.18 3.58 6.29
#